data_AF-A0A945H3Y2-F1
#
_entry.id   AF-A0A945H3Y2-F1
#
_cell.length_a   1.000
_cell.length_b   1.000
_cell.length_c   1.000
_cell.angle_alpha   90.00
_cell.angle_beta   90.00
_cell.angle_gamma   90.00
#
_symmetry.space_group_name_H-M   'P 1'
#
loop_
_entity.id
_entity.type
_entity.pdbx_description
1 polymer ?
#
loop_
_entity_poly.entity_id
_entity_poly.type
_entity_poly.pdbx_seq_one_letter_code
_entity_poly.pdbx_strand_id
1 'polypeptide(L)'
;MDRDSVARLRGYAFCMLIVVGALLSVGIVFVYSASSFYAAEKLGNPQFYLKRQIIYALAGLVAFTVGARISLDFFKRSAFLWYFIALGGIALTFLPMATRIHGASRWITIRGLSVQPGELLAPALILYVASFLARKPQAISIFSVRSVGFATMVRSGLLLLLK
;
A
#
# COMPACT_ATOMS: atom_id res chain seq x y z
N MET A 1 -15.85 24.08 12.97
CA MET A 1 -15.97 23.50 11.61
C MET A 1 -17.42 23.63 11.20
N ASP A 2 -17.69 24.34 10.11
CA ASP A 2 -19.03 24.72 9.68
C ASP A 2 -19.84 23.51 9.17
N ARG A 3 -21.17 23.48 9.41
CA ARG A 3 -22.05 22.35 9.04
C ARG A 3 -22.01 22.07 7.53
N ASP A 4 -21.90 23.11 6.72
CA ASP A 4 -21.85 23.02 5.26
C ASP A 4 -20.52 22.40 4.78
N SER A 5 -19.46 22.57 5.56
CA SER A 5 -18.16 21.94 5.27
C SER A 5 -18.18 20.44 5.58
N VAL A 6 -18.84 20.03 6.66
CA VAL A 6 -19.02 18.60 6.99
C VAL A 6 -19.89 17.91 5.94
N ALA A 7 -20.96 18.55 5.48
CA ALA A 7 -21.82 18.02 4.42
C ALA A 7 -21.06 17.83 3.10
N ARG A 8 -20.25 18.82 2.69
CA ARG A 8 -19.40 18.72 1.49
C ARG A 8 -18.36 17.60 1.59
N LEU A 9 -17.69 17.46 2.73
CA LEU A 9 -16.71 16.39 2.94
C LEU A 9 -17.35 14.99 2.87
N ARG A 10 -18.58 14.83 3.39
CA ARG A 10 -19.34 13.58 3.24
C ARG A 10 -19.68 13.31 1.77
N GLY A 11 -20.06 14.34 1.02
CA GLY A 11 -20.29 14.24 -0.42
C GLY A 11 -19.04 13.80 -1.19
N TYR A 12 -17.90 14.43 -0.96
CA TYR A 12 -16.63 14.04 -1.59
C TYR A 12 -16.19 12.63 -1.22
N ALA A 13 -16.32 12.24 0.05
CA ALA A 13 -16.02 10.88 0.50
C ALA A 13 -16.90 9.85 -0.22
N PHE A 14 -18.19 10.14 -0.39
CA PHE A 14 -19.11 9.27 -1.12
C PHE A 14 -18.75 9.14 -2.60
N CYS A 15 -18.44 10.25 -3.29
CA CYS A 15 -17.97 10.22 -4.67
C CYS A 15 -16.68 9.41 -4.81
N MET A 16 -15.73 9.59 -3.89
CA MET A 16 -14.46 8.85 -3.90
C MET A 16 -14.67 7.34 -3.75
N LEU A 17 -15.60 6.93 -2.86
CA LEU A 17 -15.97 5.52 -2.70
C LEU A 17 -16.57 4.92 -3.97
N ILE A 18 -17.45 5.67 -4.66
CA ILE A 18 -18.04 5.22 -5.93
C ILE A 18 -16.94 5.02 -6.98
N VAL A 19 -16.04 6.00 -7.15
CA VAL A 19 -14.97 5.93 -8.14
C VAL A 19 -14.03 4.76 -7.86
N VAL A 20 -13.61 4.58 -6.61
CA VAL A 20 -12.74 3.46 -6.21
C VAL A 20 -13.45 2.12 -6.42
N GLY A 21 -14.73 2.02 -6.07
CA GLY A 21 -15.53 0.80 -6.29
C GLY A 21 -15.71 0.44 -7.76
N ALA A 22 -15.95 1.44 -8.61
CA ALA A 22 -16.03 1.26 -10.06
C ALA A 22 -14.69 0.78 -10.63
N LEU A 23 -13.58 1.42 -10.23
CA LEU A 23 -12.24 1.05 -10.69
C LEU A 23 -11.85 -0.36 -10.24
N LEU A 24 -12.20 -0.75 -9.01
CA LEU A 24 -12.01 -2.12 -8.49
C LEU A 24 -12.77 -3.15 -9.34
N SER A 25 -14.03 -2.86 -9.65
CA SER A 25 -14.89 -3.75 -10.44
C SER A 25 -14.33 -3.96 -11.84
N VAL A 26 -13.94 -2.87 -12.52
CA VAL A 26 -13.30 -2.92 -13.84
C VAL A 26 -11.97 -3.69 -13.78
N GLY A 27 -11.16 -3.45 -12.74
CA GLY A 27 -9.90 -4.18 -12.54
C GLY A 27 -10.08 -5.69 -12.38
N ILE A 28 -11.11 -6.13 -11.65
CA ILE A 28 -11.42 -7.56 -11.48
C ILE A 28 -11.77 -8.21 -12.83
N VAL A 29 -12.57 -7.53 -13.66
CA VAL A 29 -12.92 -8.02 -15.01
C VAL A 29 -11.67 -8.15 -15.88
N PHE A 30 -10.78 -7.16 -15.87
CA PHE A 30 -9.54 -7.22 -16.63
C PHE A 30 -8.61 -8.34 -16.18
N VAL A 31 -8.48 -8.57 -14.87
CA VAL A 31 -7.68 -9.69 -14.35
C VAL A 31 -8.23 -11.01 -14.87
N TYR A 32 -9.54 -11.24 -14.79
CA TYR A 32 -10.15 -12.45 -15.32
C TYR A 32 -9.92 -12.62 -16.83
N SER A 33 -10.12 -11.55 -17.60
CA SER A 33 -9.94 -11.58 -19.06
C SER A 33 -8.49 -11.91 -19.46
N ALA A 34 -7.50 -11.31 -18.80
CA ALA A 34 -6.10 -11.49 -19.16
C ALA A 34 -5.48 -12.80 -18.63
N SER A 35 -5.95 -13.31 -17.49
CA SER A 35 -5.33 -14.46 -16.81
C SER A 35 -6.09 -15.77 -16.94
N SER A 36 -7.34 -15.77 -17.42
CA SER A 36 -8.16 -16.99 -17.55
C SER A 36 -7.55 -18.03 -18.49
N PHE A 37 -7.03 -17.62 -19.64
CA PHE A 37 -6.38 -18.52 -20.60
C PHE A 37 -5.10 -19.15 -20.01
N TYR A 38 -4.25 -18.31 -19.41
CA TYR A 38 -3.02 -18.75 -18.76
C TYR A 38 -3.28 -19.70 -17.58
N ALA A 39 -4.29 -19.43 -16.76
CA ALA A 39 -4.65 -20.25 -15.61
C ALA A 39 -5.32 -21.57 -15.99
N ALA A 40 -6.11 -21.58 -17.07
CA ALA A 40 -6.66 -22.82 -17.62
C ALA A 40 -5.54 -23.77 -18.07
N GLU A 41 -4.53 -23.24 -18.76
CA GLU A 41 -3.44 -24.03 -19.34
C GLU A 41 -2.41 -24.50 -18.28
N LYS A 42 -2.02 -23.62 -17.35
CA LYS A 42 -0.95 -23.92 -16.37
C LYS A 42 -1.43 -24.53 -15.05
N LEU A 43 -2.64 -24.19 -14.61
CA LEU A 43 -3.15 -24.54 -13.26
C LEU A 43 -4.40 -25.42 -13.32
N GLY A 44 -4.93 -25.71 -14.51
CA GLY A 44 -6.17 -26.47 -14.70
C GLY A 44 -7.41 -25.77 -14.13
N ASN A 45 -7.29 -24.52 -13.67
CA ASN A 45 -8.35 -23.77 -13.03
C ASN A 45 -8.36 -22.31 -13.49
N PRO A 46 -9.21 -21.94 -14.48
CA PRO A 46 -9.29 -20.59 -15.02
C PRO A 46 -9.68 -19.52 -13.98
N GLN A 47 -10.30 -19.93 -12.86
CA GLN A 47 -10.78 -19.02 -11.84
C GLN A 47 -9.76 -18.75 -10.72
N PHE A 48 -8.55 -19.33 -10.79
CA PHE A 48 -7.56 -19.23 -9.71
C PHE A 48 -7.20 -17.77 -9.38
N TYR A 49 -6.82 -16.96 -10.38
CA TYR A 49 -6.45 -15.57 -10.16
C TYR A 49 -7.65 -14.70 -9.80
N LEU A 50 -8.84 -15.00 -10.34
CA LEU A 50 -10.08 -14.31 -9.97
C LEU A 50 -10.41 -14.48 -8.48
N LYS A 51 -10.36 -15.72 -7.97
CA LYS A 51 -10.58 -16.00 -6.54
C LYS A 51 -9.58 -15.24 -5.66
N ARG A 52 -8.31 -15.22 -6.06
CA ARG A 52 -7.26 -14.51 -5.32
C ARG A 52 -7.48 -12.99 -5.33
N GLN A 53 -7.88 -12.42 -6.47
CA GLN A 53 -8.20 -11.00 -6.59
C GLN A 53 -9.38 -10.60 -5.70
N ILE A 54 -10.42 -11.43 -5.62
CA ILE A 54 -11.58 -11.19 -4.75
C ILE A 54 -11.17 -11.23 -3.27
N ILE A 55 -10.35 -12.22 -2.87
CA ILE A 55 -9.83 -12.30 -1.49
C ILE A 55 -9.04 -11.04 -1.13
N TYR A 56 -8.16 -10.56 -2.01
CA TYR A 56 -7.40 -9.33 -1.78
C TYR A 56 -8.29 -8.08 -1.74
N ALA A 57 -9.30 -8.00 -2.61
CA ALA A 57 -10.26 -6.89 -2.61
C ALA A 57 -11.06 -6.84 -1.29
N LEU A 58 -11.53 -7.99 -0.80
CA LEU A 58 -12.22 -8.10 0.48
C LEU A 58 -11.31 -7.74 1.65
N ALA A 59 -10.07 -8.25 1.66
CA ALA A 59 -9.07 -7.91 2.68
C ALA A 59 -8.79 -6.40 2.69
N GLY A 60 -8.66 -5.78 1.52
CA GLY A 60 -8.50 -4.33 1.37
C GLY A 60 -9.70 -3.54 1.87
N LEU A 61 -10.93 -4.00 1.62
CA LEU A 61 -12.15 -3.37 2.12
C LEU A 61 -12.25 -3.44 3.65
N VAL A 62 -11.89 -4.59 4.24
CA VAL A 62 -11.80 -4.73 5.70
C VAL A 62 -10.73 -3.78 6.26
N ALA A 63 -9.54 -3.75 5.68
CA ALA A 63 -8.48 -2.84 6.10
C ALA A 63 -8.90 -1.36 6.00
N PHE A 64 -9.60 -0.98 4.93
CA PHE A 64 -10.14 0.36 4.75
C PHE A 64 -11.18 0.71 5.82
N THR A 65 -12.16 -0.16 6.06
CA THR A 65 -13.23 0.10 7.05
C THR A 65 -12.72 0.13 8.49
N VAL A 66 -11.71 -0.66 8.83
CA VAL A 66 -11.03 -0.59 10.13
C VAL A 66 -10.20 0.69 10.21
N GLY A 67 -9.39 0.98 9.19
CA GLY A 67 -8.55 2.18 9.11
C GLY A 67 -9.35 3.48 9.21
N ALA A 68 -10.52 3.55 8.55
CA ALA A 68 -11.41 4.70 8.59
C ALA A 68 -12.04 4.95 9.97
N ARG A 69 -12.09 3.94 10.84
CA ARG A 69 -12.57 4.07 12.23
C ARG A 69 -11.46 4.43 13.22
N ILE A 70 -10.20 4.27 12.85
CA ILE A 70 -9.05 4.60 13.70
C ILE A 70 -8.82 6.11 13.65
N SER A 71 -8.58 6.73 14.81
CA SER A 71 -8.31 8.15 14.90
C SER A 71 -6.99 8.53 14.23
N LEU A 72 -6.96 9.69 13.58
CA LEU A 72 -5.73 10.22 12.97
C LEU A 72 -4.60 10.40 14.00
N ASP A 73 -4.93 10.66 15.26
CA ASP A 73 -3.93 10.83 16.31
C ASP A 73 -3.22 9.52 16.67
N PHE A 74 -3.89 8.37 16.54
CA PHE A 74 -3.24 7.07 16.64
C PHE A 74 -2.18 6.90 15.55
N PHE A 75 -2.52 7.22 14.30
CA PHE A 75 -1.59 7.16 13.17
C PHE A 75 -0.42 8.13 13.35
N LYS A 76 -0.66 9.36 13.82
CA LYS A 76 0.41 10.33 14.09
C LYS A 76 1.36 9.88 15.21
N ARG A 77 0.85 9.24 16.27
CA ARG A 77 1.68 8.76 17.38
C ARG A 77 2.45 7.49 17.04
N SER A 78 1.88 6.62 16.22
CA SER A 78 2.51 5.38 15.76
C SER A 78 3.30 5.51 14.46
N ALA A 79 3.34 6.69 13.82
CA ALA A 79 4.00 6.90 12.53
C ALA A 79 5.47 6.44 12.51
N PHE A 80 6.23 6.71 13.58
CA PHE A 80 7.60 6.23 13.73
C PHE A 80 7.67 4.70 13.71
N LEU A 81 6.78 4.02 14.46
CA LEU A 81 6.73 2.57 14.51
C LEU A 81 6.38 1.97 13.14
N TRP A 82 5.37 2.51 12.45
CA TRP A 82 5.00 2.07 11.10
C TRP A 82 6.15 2.21 10.09
N TYR A 83 6.90 3.31 10.17
CA TYR A 83 8.07 3.53 9.31
C TYR A 83 9.17 2.48 9.56
N PHE A 84 9.51 2.19 10.81
CA PHE A 84 10.51 1.17 11.14
C PHE A 84 10.05 -0.25 10.80
N ILE A 85 8.76 -0.56 10.96
CA ILE A 85 8.18 -1.84 10.52
C ILE A 85 8.33 -1.98 9.00
N ALA A 86 8.00 -0.95 8.24
CA ALA A 86 8.14 -0.98 6.78
C ALA A 86 9.61 -1.13 6.34
N LEU A 87 10.53 -0.41 6.98
CA LEU A 87 11.97 -0.56 6.75
C LEU A 87 12.48 -1.95 7.11
N GLY A 88 12.05 -2.50 8.25
CA GLY A 88 12.38 -3.85 8.67
C GLY A 88 11.86 -4.90 7.68
N GLY A 89 10.64 -4.71 7.18
CA GLY A 89 10.08 -5.54 6.12
C GLY A 89 10.92 -5.50 4.84
N ILE A 90 11.36 -4.31 4.41
CA ILE A 90 12.28 -4.18 3.27
C ILE A 90 13.61 -4.87 3.55
N ALA A 91 14.21 -4.68 4.72
CA ALA A 91 15.44 -5.35 5.12
C ALA A 91 15.27 -6.89 5.09
N LEU A 92 14.11 -7.40 5.51
CA LEU A 92 13.78 -8.83 5.48
C LEU A 92 13.71 -9.39 4.05
N THR A 93 13.39 -8.57 3.04
CA THR A 93 13.46 -9.03 1.63
C THR A 93 14.88 -9.33 1.14
N PHE A 94 15.91 -8.85 1.86
CA PHE A 94 17.31 -9.18 1.56
C PHE A 94 17.75 -10.51 2.15
N LEU A 95 17.01 -11.08 3.11
CA LEU A 95 17.30 -12.40 3.65
C LEU A 95 16.87 -13.49 2.65
N PRO A 96 17.55 -14.66 2.64
CA PRO A 96 17.27 -15.76 1.72
C PRO A 96 15.88 -16.38 1.87
N MET A 97 15.11 -15.98 2.88
CA MET A 97 13.71 -16.37 3.09
C MET A 97 12.72 -15.62 2.17
N ALA A 98 13.18 -14.59 1.45
CA ALA A 98 12.34 -13.84 0.54
C ALA A 98 12.01 -14.68 -0.71
N THR A 99 10.72 -14.79 -1.01
CA THR A 99 10.25 -15.61 -2.12
C THR A 99 10.61 -14.92 -3.43
N ARG A 100 11.32 -15.62 -4.32
CA ARG A 100 11.57 -15.13 -5.67
C ARG A 100 10.30 -15.32 -6.49
N ILE A 101 9.66 -14.23 -6.88
CA ILE A 101 8.54 -14.25 -7.81
C ILE A 101 9.04 -13.54 -9.07
N HIS A 102 8.99 -14.22 -10.22
CA HIS A 102 9.51 -13.72 -11.51
C HIS A 102 10.99 -13.28 -11.49
N GLY A 103 11.87 -14.03 -10.80
CA GLY A 103 13.32 -13.73 -10.73
C GLY A 103 13.73 -12.75 -9.64
N ALA A 104 12.80 -11.93 -9.13
CA ALA A 104 13.06 -10.91 -8.13
C ALA A 104 12.70 -11.35 -6.70
N SER A 105 13.64 -11.20 -5.78
CA SER A 105 13.49 -11.51 -4.34
C SER A 105 12.86 -10.34 -3.58
N ARG A 106 11.62 -9.97 -3.93
CA ARG A 106 10.95 -8.73 -3.46
C ARG A 106 9.68 -8.96 -2.66
N TRP A 107 9.21 -10.20 -2.63
CA TRP A 107 7.94 -10.56 -2.03
C TRP A 107 8.19 -11.38 -0.77
N ILE A 108 7.55 -10.98 0.32
CA ILE A 108 7.45 -11.81 1.50
C ILE A 108 6.16 -12.59 1.35
N THR A 109 6.28 -13.89 1.09
CA THR A 109 5.12 -14.78 1.00
C THR A 109 4.94 -15.48 2.34
N ILE A 110 3.82 -15.22 3.01
CA ILE A 110 3.43 -15.88 4.25
C ILE A 110 2.12 -16.62 3.96
N ARG A 111 2.16 -17.96 3.97
CA ARG A 111 0.98 -18.84 3.81
C ARG A 111 0.08 -18.48 2.61
N GLY A 112 0.68 -18.17 1.46
CA GLY A 112 -0.04 -17.85 0.22
C GLY A 112 -0.43 -16.37 0.03
N LEU A 113 -0.28 -15.55 1.08
CA LEU A 113 -0.37 -14.10 0.98
C LEU A 113 1.02 -13.54 0.64
N SER A 114 1.12 -12.84 -0.48
CA SER A 114 2.37 -12.18 -0.89
C SER A 114 2.24 -10.69 -0.61
N VAL A 115 3.10 -10.16 0.26
CA VAL A 115 3.12 -8.74 0.61
C VAL A 115 4.43 -8.12 0.13
N GLN A 116 4.32 -6.93 -0.46
CA GLN A 116 5.46 -6.13 -0.84
C GLN A 116 5.71 -5.05 0.23
N PRO A 117 6.80 -5.13 1.01
CA PRO A 117 7.08 -4.16 2.07
C PRO A 117 7.22 -2.72 1.57
N GLY A 118 7.61 -2.53 0.31
CA GLY A 118 7.71 -1.21 -0.32
C GLY A 118 6.36 -0.47 -0.42
N GLU A 119 5.26 -1.20 -0.62
CA GLU A 119 3.91 -0.63 -0.64
C GLU A 119 3.51 -0.04 0.72
N LEU A 120 3.99 -0.65 1.81
CA LEU A 120 3.75 -0.17 3.17
C LEU A 120 4.66 1.03 3.52
N LEU A 121 5.87 1.09 2.95
CA LEU A 121 6.81 2.18 3.19
C LEU A 121 6.27 3.53 2.73
N ALA A 122 5.63 3.59 1.55
CA ALA A 122 5.13 4.85 0.99
C ALA A 122 4.16 5.59 1.93
N PRO A 123 3.04 5.00 2.38
CA PRO A 123 2.14 5.66 3.33
C PRO A 123 2.78 5.86 4.71
N ALA A 124 3.62 4.94 5.18
CA ALA A 124 4.30 5.07 6.47
C ALA A 124 5.28 6.26 6.49
N LEU A 125 6.02 6.47 5.39
CA LEU A 125 6.92 7.61 5.21
C LEU A 125 6.13 8.93 5.15
N ILE A 126 5.01 8.97 4.43
CA ILE A 126 4.15 10.16 4.38
C ILE A 126 3.66 10.51 5.80
N LEU A 127 3.15 9.53 6.54
CA LEU A 127 2.70 9.73 7.92
C LEU A 127 3.86 10.19 8.84
N TYR A 128 5.03 9.56 8.71
CA TYR A 128 6.21 9.92 9.49
C TYR A 128 6.62 11.37 9.22
N VAL A 129 6.82 11.73 7.95
CA VAL A 129 7.20 13.09 7.54
C VAL A 129 6.16 14.11 7.99
N ALA A 130 4.87 13.85 7.76
CA ALA A 130 3.79 14.74 8.20
C ALA A 130 3.79 14.93 9.72
N SER A 131 3.95 13.85 10.49
CA SER A 131 4.01 13.90 11.95
C SER A 131 5.25 14.62 12.48
N PHE A 132 6.38 14.48 11.79
CA PHE A 132 7.66 15.10 12.16
C PHE A 132 7.61 16.61 11.92
N LEU A 133 7.13 17.04 10.74
CA LEU A 133 6.96 18.45 10.41
C LEU A 133 5.97 19.16 11.35
N ALA A 134 4.87 18.48 11.71
CA ALA A 134 3.88 19.04 12.64
C ALA A 134 4.43 19.31 14.05
N ARG A 135 5.49 18.60 14.49
CA ARG A 135 6.08 18.72 15.84
C ARG A 135 7.22 19.74 15.93
N LYS A 136 7.95 19.98 14.83
CA LYS A 136 9.09 20.93 14.80
C LYS A 136 9.03 21.84 13.57
N PRO A 137 8.06 22.78 13.51
CA PRO A 137 7.90 23.66 12.36
C PRO A 137 9.07 24.63 12.13
N GLN A 138 9.93 24.88 13.12
CA GLN A 138 10.91 25.99 13.10
C GLN A 138 12.38 25.58 12.88
N ALA A 139 12.71 24.29 12.81
CA ALA A 139 14.12 23.83 12.85
C ALA A 139 14.54 22.93 11.68
N ILE A 140 13.90 23.02 10.51
CA ILE A 140 14.19 22.10 9.41
C ILE A 140 14.11 22.81 8.06
N SER A 141 15.20 22.80 7.29
CA SER A 141 15.12 23.10 5.87
C SER A 141 14.29 22.01 5.20
N ILE A 142 13.18 22.39 4.59
CA ILE A 142 12.29 21.52 3.78
C ILE A 142 13.11 20.68 2.78
N PHE A 143 14.29 21.16 2.38
CA PHE A 143 15.25 20.46 1.55
C PHE A 143 15.71 19.11 2.13
N SER A 144 16.14 19.05 3.40
CA SER A 144 16.75 17.83 3.96
C SER A 144 15.74 16.67 4.10
N VAL A 145 14.49 16.97 4.48
CA VAL A 145 13.42 15.96 4.58
C VAL A 145 12.96 15.51 3.20
N ARG A 146 12.91 16.42 2.21
CA ARG A 146 12.65 16.07 0.81
C ARG A 146 13.74 15.16 0.25
N SER A 147 15.01 15.40 0.59
CA SER A 147 16.12 14.55 0.15
C SER A 147 16.00 13.12 0.69
N VAL A 148 15.61 12.93 1.96
CA VAL A 148 15.45 11.58 2.56
C VAL A 148 14.24 10.84 1.98
N GLY A 149 13.12 11.54 1.78
CA GLY A 149 11.93 10.95 1.16
C GLY A 149 12.14 10.61 -0.32
N PHE A 150 12.82 11.49 -1.05
CA PHE A 150 13.18 11.26 -2.45
C PHE A 150 14.23 10.13 -2.56
N ALA A 151 15.25 10.10 -1.69
CA ALA A 151 16.25 9.03 -1.70
C ALA A 151 15.65 7.66 -1.39
N THR A 152 14.67 7.56 -0.48
CA THR A 152 13.99 6.29 -0.18
C THR A 152 13.04 5.85 -1.30
N MET A 153 12.37 6.79 -1.98
CA MET A 153 11.52 6.52 -3.15
C MET A 153 12.36 6.14 -4.39
N VAL A 154 13.45 6.84 -4.65
CA VAL A 154 14.41 6.52 -5.72
C VAL A 154 15.13 5.22 -5.41
N ARG A 155 15.53 4.95 -4.17
CA ARG A 155 16.18 3.69 -3.78
C ARG A 155 15.22 2.51 -3.88
N SER A 156 13.94 2.66 -3.52
CA SER A 156 12.94 1.61 -3.76
C SER A 156 12.68 1.40 -5.24
N GLY A 157 12.52 2.46 -6.04
CA GLY A 157 12.41 2.39 -7.51
C GLY A 157 13.64 1.77 -8.20
N LEU A 158 14.84 2.10 -7.74
CA LEU A 158 16.10 1.56 -8.28
C LEU A 158 16.35 0.12 -7.83
N LEU A 159 16.00 -0.24 -6.58
CA LEU A 159 16.00 -1.62 -6.09
C LEU A 159 14.92 -2.48 -6.77
N LEU A 160 13.87 -1.86 -7.32
CA LEU A 160 12.85 -2.47 -8.19
C LEU A 160 13.34 -2.74 -9.62
N LEU A 161 14.44 -2.12 -10.04
CA LEU A 161 15.05 -2.33 -11.36
C LEU A 161 16.27 -3.28 -11.32
N LEU A 162 16.98 -3.34 -10.18
CA LEU A 162 18.26 -4.06 -10.05
C LEU A 162 18.16 -5.52 -9.55
N LYS A 163 16.96 -6.10 -9.46
CA LYS A 163 16.71 -7.47 -8.99
C LYS A 163 15.60 -8.18 -9.76
#